data_AF-A0A8J8JT25-F1
#
_entry.id   AF-A0A8J8JT25-F1
#
_cell.length_a   1.000
_cell.length_b   1.000
_cell.length_c   1.000
_cell.angle_alpha   90.00
_cell.angle_beta   90.00
_cell.angle_gamma   90.00
#
_symmetry.space_group_name_H-M   'P 1'
#
loop_
_entity.id
_entity.type
_entity.pdbx_description
1 polymer ?
#
loop_
_entity_poly.entity_id
_entity_poly.type
_entity_poly.pdbx_seq_one_letter_code
_entity_poly.pdbx_strand_id
1 'polypeptide(L)'
;MHYDNEEARNFEKKNADRLQNIRQLSAEDKQLITENLAFLEVEIKNLLAKPDRTEAENEMLEKLSKQMPALLTAFQDMSLVLNHSLDVKSQSYYFHIKALAEKGDEKAREIYKDLQPYYQATLKEKPESQN
;
A
#
# COMPACT_ATOMS: atom_id res chain seq x y z
N MET A 1 -8.95 -16.89 -9.82
CA MET A 1 -7.72 -17.69 -9.89
C MET A 1 -7.65 -18.52 -8.61
N HIS A 2 -7.66 -19.85 -8.72
CA HIS A 2 -7.48 -20.73 -7.56
C HIS A 2 -5.99 -21.01 -7.42
N TYR A 3 -5.29 -20.20 -6.64
CA TYR A 3 -3.91 -20.49 -6.24
C TYR A 3 -3.95 -21.47 -5.07
N ASP A 4 -4.07 -22.75 -5.38
CA ASP A 4 -4.18 -23.84 -4.40
C ASP A 4 -2.80 -24.39 -3.98
N ASN A 5 -1.77 -23.52 -3.96
CA ASN A 5 -0.45 -23.87 -3.44
C ASN A 5 -0.26 -23.29 -2.02
N GLU A 6 0.51 -23.99 -1.19
CA GLU A 6 0.72 -23.63 0.21
C GLU A 6 1.38 -22.25 0.37
N GLU A 7 2.21 -21.86 -0.59
CA GLU A 7 2.88 -20.57 -0.63
C GLU A 7 1.91 -19.40 -0.79
N ALA A 8 0.94 -19.49 -1.69
CA ALA A 8 -0.09 -18.47 -1.90
C ALA A 8 -0.99 -18.33 -0.66
N ARG A 9 -1.35 -19.45 -0.02
CA ARG A 9 -2.13 -19.42 1.23
C ARG A 9 -1.34 -18.74 2.36
N ASN A 10 -0.05 -19.04 2.47
CA ASN A 10 0.83 -18.40 3.45
C ASN A 10 1.04 -16.91 3.16
N PHE A 11 1.16 -16.52 1.90
CA PHE A 11 1.24 -15.13 1.47
C PHE A 11 -0.05 -14.36 1.84
N GLU A 12 -1.21 -14.88 1.47
CA GLU A 12 -2.50 -14.27 1.77
C GLU A 12 -2.75 -14.14 3.27
N LYS A 13 -2.38 -15.15 4.06
CA LYS A 13 -2.48 -15.09 5.52
C LYS A 13 -1.59 -13.98 6.10
N LYS A 14 -0.31 -13.93 5.71
CA LYS A 14 0.62 -12.87 6.14
C LYS A 14 0.14 -11.49 5.71
N ASN A 15 -0.42 -11.36 4.52
CA ASN A 15 -0.95 -10.11 4.01
C ASN A 15 -2.20 -9.66 4.78
N ALA A 16 -3.09 -10.59 5.14
CA ALA A 16 -4.25 -10.32 5.98
C ALA A 16 -3.85 -9.83 7.38
N ASP A 17 -2.88 -10.48 8.02
CA ASP A 17 -2.36 -10.08 9.33
C ASP A 17 -1.73 -8.67 9.27
N ARG A 18 -0.91 -8.40 8.25
CA ARG A 18 -0.30 -7.07 8.03
C ARG A 18 -1.36 -6.00 7.79
N LEU A 19 -2.38 -6.30 6.99
CA LEU A 19 -3.48 -5.40 6.69
C LEU A 19 -4.31 -5.07 7.93
N GLN A 20 -4.54 -6.05 8.80
CA GLN A 20 -5.22 -5.84 10.08
C GLN A 20 -4.44 -4.86 10.95
N ASN A 21 -3.13 -5.04 11.07
CA ASN A 21 -2.27 -4.15 11.85
C ASN A 21 -2.29 -2.71 11.30
N ILE A 22 -2.22 -2.53 9.98
CA ILE A 22 -2.31 -1.20 9.35
C ILE A 22 -3.67 -0.55 9.61
N ARG A 23 -4.76 -1.32 9.57
CA ARG A 23 -6.12 -0.81 9.82
C ARG A 23 -6.37 -0.42 11.28
N GLN A 24 -5.62 -1.01 12.21
CA GLN A 24 -5.72 -0.68 13.63
C GLN A 24 -5.05 0.65 14.00
N LEU A 25 -4.25 1.24 13.11
CA LEU A 25 -3.71 2.59 13.32
C LEU A 25 -4.86 3.60 13.42
N SER A 26 -4.98 4.24 14.58
CA SER A 26 -5.97 5.27 14.82
C SER A 26 -5.70 6.52 13.97
N ALA A 27 -6.67 7.42 13.89
CA ALA A 27 -6.45 8.72 13.25
C ALA A 27 -5.37 9.53 13.98
N GLU A 28 -5.31 9.42 15.32
CA GLU A 28 -4.31 10.06 16.16
C GLU A 28 -2.91 9.51 15.88
N ASP A 29 -2.75 8.19 15.77
CA ASP A 29 -1.46 7.57 15.43
C ASP A 29 -0.94 8.04 14.08
N LYS A 30 -1.83 8.14 13.09
CA LYS A 30 -1.49 8.61 11.73
C LYS A 30 -1.07 10.07 11.72
N GLN A 31 -1.78 10.90 12.49
CA GLN A 31 -1.45 12.31 12.64
C GLN A 31 -0.08 12.45 13.32
N LEU A 32 0.16 11.75 14.42
CA LEU A 32 1.43 11.78 15.15
C LEU A 32 2.61 11.32 14.27
N ILE A 33 2.45 10.24 13.51
CA ILE A 33 3.48 9.78 12.56
C ILE A 33 3.79 10.87 11.53
N THR A 34 2.76 11.52 10.99
CA THR A 34 2.91 12.57 9.98
C THR A 34 3.64 13.79 10.54
N GLU A 35 3.26 14.25 11.73
CA GLU A 35 3.89 15.37 12.42
C GLU A 35 5.36 15.08 12.74
N ASN A 36 5.65 13.88 13.24
CA ASN A 36 7.02 13.46 13.54
C ASN A 36 7.90 13.37 12.28
N LEU A 37 7.36 12.87 11.17
CA LEU A 37 8.09 12.83 9.90
C LEU A 37 8.39 14.24 9.37
N ALA A 38 7.41 15.14 9.42
CA ALA A 38 7.60 16.53 9.01
C ALA A 38 8.63 17.24 9.89
N PHE A 39 8.59 17.01 11.20
CA PHE A 39 9.59 17.52 12.13
C PHE A 39 11.00 16.99 11.81
N LEU A 40 11.15 15.68 11.62
CA LEU A 40 12.43 15.06 11.27
C LEU A 40 13.00 15.60 9.95
N GLU A 41 12.14 15.83 8.95
CA GLU A 41 12.57 16.42 7.68
C GLU A 41 13.19 17.82 7.87
N VAL A 42 12.54 18.66 8.68
CA VAL A 42 13.04 20.02 8.99
C VAL A 42 14.36 19.95 9.75
N GLU A 43 14.46 19.11 10.78
CA GLU A 43 15.67 18.98 11.60
C GLU A 43 16.85 18.43 10.78
N ILE A 44 16.63 17.44 9.93
CA ILE A 44 17.68 16.92 9.03
C ILE A 44 18.17 18.01 8.08
N LYS A 45 17.25 18.79 7.47
CA LYS A 45 17.64 19.91 6.60
C LYS A 45 18.45 20.97 7.34
N ASN A 46 18.02 21.34 8.55
CA ASN A 46 18.72 22.30 9.40
C ASN A 46 20.12 21.81 9.75
N LEU A 47 20.27 20.55 10.15
CA LEU A 47 21.57 19.94 10.45
C LEU A 47 22.46 19.89 9.21
N LEU A 48 21.93 19.50 8.06
CA LEU A 48 22.70 19.44 6.81
C LEU A 48 23.17 20.83 6.35
N ALA A 49 22.43 21.89 6.63
CA ALA A 49 22.79 23.27 6.29
C ALA A 49 23.85 23.89 7.22
N LYS A 50 24.14 23.30 8.39
CA LYS A 50 25.17 23.80 9.30
C LYS A 50 26.58 23.56 8.73
N PRO A 51 27.43 24.61 8.63
CA PRO A 51 28.80 24.47 8.14
C PRO A 51 29.70 23.72 9.12
N ASP A 52 29.52 23.95 10.43
CA ASP A 52 30.20 23.21 11.50
C ASP A 52 29.18 22.49 12.36
N ARG A 53 29.30 21.16 12.44
CA ARG A 53 28.45 20.29 13.27
C ARG A 53 29.25 19.77 14.44
N THR A 54 28.61 19.68 15.59
CA THR A 54 29.17 19.00 16.77
C THR A 54 29.26 17.49 16.54
N GLU A 55 30.10 16.80 17.30
CA GLU A 55 30.23 15.34 17.24
C GLU A 55 28.89 14.64 17.50
N ALA A 56 28.11 15.14 18.47
CA ALA A 56 26.78 14.62 18.77
C ALA A 56 25.80 14.74 17.60
N GLU A 57 25.87 15.84 16.83
CA GLU A 57 25.05 16.04 15.63
C GLU A 57 25.47 15.11 14.49
N ASN A 58 26.77 14.85 14.33
CA ASN A 58 27.27 13.88 13.35
C ASN A 58 26.85 12.45 13.70
N GLU A 59 26.94 12.05 14.98
CA GLU A 59 26.44 10.75 15.44
C GLU A 59 24.93 10.59 15.21
N MET A 60 24.15 11.66 15.42
CA MET A 60 22.72 11.65 15.18
C MET A 60 22.41 11.45 13.68
N LEU A 61 23.09 12.17 12.80
CA LEU A 61 22.93 12.01 11.34
C LEU A 61 23.32 10.59 10.89
N GLU A 62 24.37 10.01 11.48
CA GLU A 62 24.77 8.63 11.18
C GLU A 62 23.74 7.60 11.66
N LYS A 63 23.15 7.79 12.85
CA LYS A 63 22.07 6.93 13.35
C LYS A 63 20.84 7.03 12.44
N LEU A 64 20.45 8.24 12.04
CA LEU A 64 19.32 8.46 11.15
C LEU A 64 19.56 7.85 9.77
N SER A 65 20.76 7.98 9.19
CA SER A 65 21.07 7.40 7.88
C SER A 65 20.97 5.87 7.87
N LYS A 66 21.20 5.21 9.02
CA LYS A 66 21.03 3.76 9.19
C LYS A 66 19.57 3.35 9.38
N GLN A 67 18.75 4.17 10.03
CA GLN A 67 17.37 3.83 10.39
C GLN A 67 16.35 4.21 9.30
N MET A 68 16.57 5.32 8.59
CA MET A 68 15.65 5.82 7.56
C MET A 68 15.35 4.83 6.43
N PRO A 69 16.31 4.03 5.93
CA PRO A 69 16.03 3.03 4.91
C PRO A 69 15.02 1.98 5.38
N ALA A 70 15.14 1.50 6.62
CA ALA A 70 14.21 0.51 7.17
C ALA A 70 12.80 1.08 7.31
N LEU A 71 12.68 2.35 7.69
CA LEU A 71 11.40 3.05 7.77
C LEU A 71 10.77 3.23 6.37
N LEU A 72 11.56 3.59 5.36
CA LEU A 72 11.10 3.68 3.98
C LEU A 72 10.59 2.34 3.46
N THR A 73 11.33 1.26 3.71
CA THR A 73 10.90 -0.11 3.36
C THR A 73 9.59 -0.47 4.05
N ALA A 74 9.41 -0.13 5.33
CA ALA A 74 8.16 -0.37 6.04
C ALA A 74 6.98 0.39 5.38
N PHE A 75 7.16 1.63 4.95
CA PHE A 75 6.12 2.37 4.23
C PHE A 75 5.80 1.79 2.86
N GLN A 76 6.82 1.33 2.12
CA GLN A 76 6.63 0.67 0.83
C GLN A 76 5.87 -0.65 0.99
N ASP A 77 6.21 -1.46 2.00
CA ASP A 77 5.51 -2.69 2.33
C ASP A 77 4.04 -2.42 2.70
N MET A 78 3.77 -1.40 3.52
CA MET A 78 2.40 -1.00 3.85
C MET A 78 1.60 -0.60 2.61
N SER A 79 2.21 0.19 1.71
CA SER A 79 1.59 0.59 0.44
C SER A 79 1.27 -0.63 -0.44
N LEU A 80 2.20 -1.59 -0.55
CA LEU A 80 2.00 -2.83 -1.28
C LEU A 80 0.80 -3.64 -0.73
N VAL A 81 0.76 -3.83 0.59
CA VAL A 81 -0.33 -4.55 1.28
C VAL A 81 -1.68 -3.90 1.03
N LEU A 82 -1.74 -2.56 1.12
CA LEU A 82 -2.97 -1.80 0.89
C LEU A 82 -3.41 -1.89 -0.58
N ASN A 83 -2.50 -1.73 -1.52
CA ASN A 83 -2.78 -1.81 -2.96
C ASN A 83 -3.26 -3.21 -3.35
N HIS A 84 -2.60 -4.27 -2.86
CA HIS A 84 -3.06 -5.65 -3.08
C HIS A 84 -4.46 -5.86 -2.52
N SER A 85 -4.72 -5.40 -1.29
CA SER A 85 -6.06 -5.50 -0.71
C SER A 85 -7.12 -4.75 -1.51
N LEU A 86 -6.78 -3.60 -2.11
CA LEU A 86 -7.70 -2.82 -2.94
C LEU A 86 -7.95 -3.52 -4.28
N ASP A 87 -6.90 -4.06 -4.93
CA ASP A 87 -7.01 -4.82 -6.17
C ASP A 87 -7.91 -6.07 -6.00
N VAL A 88 -7.68 -6.86 -4.95
CA VAL A 88 -8.49 -8.05 -4.67
C VAL A 88 -9.96 -7.68 -4.44
N LYS A 89 -10.23 -6.61 -3.67
CA LYS A 89 -11.60 -6.15 -3.40
C LYS A 89 -12.27 -5.59 -4.66
N SER A 90 -11.56 -4.79 -5.46
CA SER A 90 -12.11 -4.19 -6.67
C SER A 90 -12.51 -5.26 -7.68
N GLN A 91 -11.66 -6.28 -7.87
CA GLN A 91 -11.97 -7.45 -8.70
C GLN A 91 -13.18 -8.21 -8.17
N SER A 92 -13.25 -8.45 -6.86
CA SER A 92 -14.41 -9.13 -6.24
C SER A 92 -15.72 -8.39 -6.50
N TYR A 93 -15.73 -7.05 -6.34
CA TYR A 93 -16.91 -6.24 -6.65
C TYR A 93 -17.25 -6.28 -8.13
N TYR A 94 -16.27 -6.17 -9.02
CA TYR A 94 -16.49 -6.25 -10.46
C TYR A 94 -17.17 -7.58 -10.85
N PHE A 95 -16.65 -8.72 -10.37
CA PHE A 95 -17.22 -10.03 -10.67
C PHE A 95 -18.60 -10.24 -10.03
N HIS A 96 -18.83 -9.67 -8.85
CA HIS A 96 -20.15 -9.71 -8.23
C HIS A 96 -21.18 -8.94 -9.07
N ILE A 97 -20.87 -7.72 -9.50
CA ILE A 97 -21.73 -6.89 -10.36
C ILE A 97 -21.98 -7.58 -11.70
N LYS A 98 -20.94 -8.17 -12.30
CA LYS A 98 -21.07 -8.98 -13.52
C LYS A 98 -22.08 -10.11 -13.35
N ALA A 99 -21.98 -10.88 -12.26
CA ALA A 99 -22.88 -12.00 -11.99
C ALA A 99 -24.34 -11.55 -11.79
N LEU A 100 -24.57 -10.39 -11.16
CA LEU A 100 -25.91 -9.80 -11.03
C LEU A 100 -26.47 -9.36 -12.40
N ALA A 101 -25.63 -8.73 -13.23
CA ALA A 101 -26.00 -8.31 -14.58
C ALA A 101 -26.39 -9.50 -15.48
N GLU A 102 -25.66 -10.61 -15.38
CA GLU A 102 -25.93 -11.87 -16.08
C GLU A 102 -27.24 -12.53 -15.61
N LYS A 103 -27.59 -12.39 -14.32
CA LYS A 103 -28.87 -12.84 -13.76
C LYS A 103 -30.07 -11.95 -14.13
N GLY A 104 -29.84 -10.84 -14.83
CA GLY A 104 -30.90 -9.96 -15.34
C GLY A 104 -31.17 -8.72 -14.50
N ASP A 105 -30.34 -8.39 -13.51
CA ASP A 105 -30.46 -7.12 -12.79
C ASP A 105 -30.08 -5.94 -13.71
N GLU A 106 -31.06 -5.09 -14.02
CA GLU A 106 -30.91 -3.97 -14.95
C GLU A 106 -29.93 -2.91 -14.43
N LYS A 107 -29.95 -2.60 -13.13
CA LYS A 107 -29.02 -1.63 -12.53
C LYS A 107 -27.61 -2.19 -12.54
N ALA A 108 -27.45 -3.46 -12.23
CA ALA A 108 -26.14 -4.10 -12.30
C ALA A 108 -25.58 -4.14 -13.73
N ARG A 109 -26.44 -4.25 -14.77
CA ARG A 109 -26.00 -4.18 -16.18
C ARG A 109 -25.44 -2.82 -16.55
N GLU A 110 -26.06 -1.74 -16.10
CA GLU A 110 -25.55 -0.37 -16.32
C GLU A 110 -24.19 -0.20 -15.66
N ILE A 111 -24.11 -0.51 -14.36
CA ILE A 111 -22.86 -0.43 -13.59
C ILE A 111 -21.77 -1.33 -14.22
N TYR A 112 -22.11 -2.54 -14.66
CA TYR A 112 -21.15 -3.44 -15.29
C TYR A 112 -20.56 -2.85 -16.57
N LYS A 113 -21.39 -2.25 -17.44
CA LYS A 113 -20.92 -1.58 -18.66
C LYS A 113 -19.98 -0.43 -18.36
N ASP A 114 -20.28 0.34 -17.31
CA ASP A 114 -19.44 1.46 -16.87
C ASP A 114 -18.08 0.98 -16.31
N LEU A 115 -18.07 -0.14 -15.58
CA LEU A 115 -16.86 -0.71 -14.99
C LEU A 115 -15.97 -1.46 -15.99
N GLN A 116 -16.56 -2.02 -17.06
CA GLN A 116 -15.86 -2.83 -18.06
C GLN A 116 -14.60 -2.17 -18.67
N PRO A 117 -14.61 -0.90 -19.13
CA PRO A 117 -13.41 -0.27 -19.69
C PRO A 117 -12.28 -0.13 -18.67
N TYR A 118 -12.60 0.18 -17.41
CA TYR A 118 -11.60 0.28 -16.34
C TYR A 118 -10.95 -1.06 -16.03
N TYR A 119 -11.76 -2.13 -15.95
CA TYR A 119 -11.22 -3.48 -15.77
C TYR A 119 -10.37 -3.94 -16.97
N GLN A 120 -10.73 -3.56 -18.20
CA GLN A 120 -9.90 -3.86 -19.37
C GLN A 120 -8.57 -3.09 -19.37
N ALA A 121 -8.56 -1.85 -18.88
CA ALA A 121 -7.33 -1.08 -18.73
C ALA A 121 -6.36 -1.74 -17.74
N THR A 122 -6.87 -2.23 -16.60
CA THR A 122 -6.03 -2.91 -15.59
C THR A 122 -5.42 -4.23 -16.10
N LEU A 123 -6.06 -4.89 -17.07
CA LEU A 123 -5.49 -6.06 -17.73
C LEU A 123 -4.36 -5.72 -18.72
N LYS A 124 -4.42 -4.55 -19.36
CA LYS A 124 -3.39 -4.09 -20.31
C LYS A 124 -2.15 -3.51 -19.63
N GLU A 125 -2.34 -2.94 -18.43
CA GLU A 125 -1.25 -2.39 -17.61
C GLU A 125 -0.45 -3.48 -16.87
N LYS A 126 -0.97 -4.71 -16.77
CA LYS A 126 -0.21 -5.86 -16.27
C LYS A 126 0.70 -6.35 -17.41
N PRO A 127 2.05 -6.22 -17.32
CA PRO A 127 2.93 -6.79 -18.33
C PRO A 127 2.74 -8.31 -18.38
N GLU A 128 2.71 -8.87 -19.59
CA GLU A 128 2.51 -10.31 -19.87
C GLU A 128 3.63 -11.24 -19.34
N SER A 129 4.54 -10.75 -18.51
CA SER A 129 5.69 -11.51 -18.03
C SER A 129 5.47 -12.02 -16.61
N GLN A 130 4.84 -13.20 -16.50
CA GLN A 130 5.08 -14.25 -15.51
C GLN A 130 4.26 -15.50 -15.89
N ASN A 131 4.72 -16.19 -16.95
CA ASN A 131 4.45 -17.61 -17.18
C ASN A 131 5.66 -18.41 -16.71
#